data_AF-G5R0J8-F1
#
_entry.id   AF-G5R0J8-F1
#
_cell.length_a   1.000
_cell.length_b   1.000
_cell.length_c   1.000
_cell.angle_alpha   90.00
_cell.angle_beta   90.00
_cell.angle_gamma   90.00
#
_symmetry.space_group_name_H-M   'P 1'
#
loop_
_entity.id
_entity.type
_entity.pdbx_description
1 polymer ?
#
loop_
_entity_poly.entity_id
_entity_poly.type
_entity_poly.pdbx_seq_one_letter_code
_entity_poly.pdbx_strand_id
1 'polypeptide(L)'
;MKLSLPALRNTPWFKATSGQWRYALRNTIAMCLALTFAYYLNLDEPYWAMTSAAVVSFPTVGGVISKSLGRIAGSLLGATAALIIAGHTLNEPWLFLFSMAAWIGFCTWACAHFTNNAAYAFQLSGYTAAIIAFPMVNIVEITQLWDIAQARVCEVIVGILCGGMMMMILPSTSDGTALLTALKNMRARLLEHASLLWQPETTDAIRSAHEGVIGQILTMNLLRIQAFWSHYRFRRQNALLNALLHQQLRLTSVISSLRRMLLNWPTPPENSREVIEQLLAELAKPR
;
A
#
# COMPACT_ATOMS: atom_id res chain seq x y z
N MET A 1 -43.25 -20.82 -13.51
CA MET A 1 -41.79 -20.60 -13.55
C MET A 1 -41.38 -19.81 -12.31
N LYS A 2 -40.98 -20.50 -11.22
CA LYS A 2 -40.56 -19.83 -9.97
C LYS A 2 -39.11 -19.39 -10.13
N LEU A 3 -38.87 -18.09 -10.33
CA LEU A 3 -37.53 -17.52 -10.24
C LEU A 3 -37.07 -17.62 -8.78
N SER A 4 -36.26 -18.64 -8.50
CA SER A 4 -35.49 -18.69 -7.27
C SER A 4 -34.52 -17.50 -7.26
N LEU A 5 -34.61 -16.65 -6.23
CA LEU A 5 -33.66 -15.56 -5.94
C LEU A 5 -32.60 -15.97 -4.88
N PRO A 6 -31.75 -17.00 -5.07
CA PRO A 6 -30.74 -17.36 -4.06
C PRO A 6 -29.44 -16.55 -4.17
N ALA A 7 -29.32 -15.62 -5.13
CA ALA A 7 -28.05 -14.96 -5.40
C ALA A 7 -27.79 -13.69 -4.56
N LEU A 8 -28.82 -12.96 -4.10
CA LEU A 8 -28.62 -11.68 -3.41
C LEU A 8 -27.90 -11.83 -2.06
N ARG A 9 -28.20 -12.89 -1.32
CA ARG A 9 -27.66 -13.12 0.03
C ARG A 9 -26.19 -13.56 0.02
N ASN A 10 -25.70 -14.06 -1.11
CA ASN A 10 -24.30 -14.40 -1.31
C ASN A 10 -23.49 -13.27 -1.96
N THR A 11 -24.12 -12.12 -2.25
CA THR A 11 -23.37 -10.96 -2.74
C THR A 11 -22.44 -10.43 -1.64
N PRO A 12 -21.22 -9.99 -1.99
CA PRO A 12 -20.24 -9.47 -1.03
C PRO A 12 -20.78 -8.28 -0.22
N TRP A 13 -21.76 -7.55 -0.76
CA TRP A 13 -22.46 -6.44 -0.12
C TRP A 13 -23.26 -6.85 1.12
N PHE A 14 -23.91 -8.03 1.10
CA PHE A 14 -24.69 -8.56 2.22
C PHE A 14 -23.84 -9.27 3.28
N LYS A 15 -22.63 -9.72 2.92
CA LYS A 15 -21.64 -10.30 3.85
C LYS A 15 -20.74 -9.25 4.51
N ALA A 16 -20.84 -7.98 4.11
CA ALA A 16 -19.98 -6.92 4.61
C ALA A 16 -20.27 -6.59 6.08
N THR A 17 -19.22 -6.51 6.89
CA THR A 17 -19.32 -6.18 8.32
C THR A 17 -19.69 -4.70 8.50
N SER A 18 -20.33 -4.34 9.61
CA SER A 18 -20.69 -2.94 9.93
C SER A 18 -19.51 -1.95 9.83
N GLY A 19 -18.30 -2.40 10.15
CA GLY A 19 -17.07 -1.61 9.98
C GLY A 19 -16.69 -1.34 8.52
N GLN A 20 -16.91 -2.32 7.62
CA GLN A 20 -16.64 -2.17 6.18
C GLN A 20 -17.65 -1.21 5.54
N TRP A 21 -18.93 -1.29 5.94
CA TRP A 21 -19.96 -0.33 5.53
C TRP A 21 -19.65 1.10 5.98
N ARG A 22 -19.21 1.27 7.23
CA ARG A 22 -18.82 2.59 7.75
C ARG A 22 -17.60 3.15 6.99
N TYR A 23 -16.63 2.31 6.66
CA TYR A 23 -15.48 2.69 5.85
C TYR A 23 -15.89 3.11 4.43
N ALA A 24 -16.73 2.31 3.78
CA ALA A 24 -17.21 2.59 2.43
C ALA A 24 -17.99 3.91 2.38
N LEU A 25 -18.95 4.10 3.29
CA LEU A 25 -19.75 5.32 3.37
C LEU A 25 -18.88 6.56 3.63
N ARG A 26 -17.90 6.46 4.53
CA ARG A 26 -16.93 7.53 4.77
C ARG A 26 -16.13 7.87 3.52
N ASN A 27 -15.61 6.87 2.81
CA ASN A 27 -14.84 7.08 1.59
C ASN A 27 -15.70 7.72 0.49
N THR A 28 -16.93 7.26 0.31
CA THR A 28 -17.87 7.84 -0.65
C THR A 28 -18.14 9.31 -0.33
N ILE A 29 -18.39 9.67 0.93
CA ILE A 29 -18.59 11.07 1.32
C ILE A 29 -17.32 11.89 1.07
N ALA A 30 -16.12 11.34 1.35
CA ALA A 30 -14.85 12.01 1.06
C ALA A 30 -14.67 12.30 -0.43
N MET A 31 -15.00 11.34 -1.30
CA MET A 31 -14.96 11.49 -2.75
C MET A 31 -15.96 12.55 -3.23
N CYS A 32 -17.19 12.54 -2.71
CA CYS A 32 -18.19 13.57 -3.04
C CYS A 32 -17.74 14.96 -2.58
N LEU A 33 -17.21 15.09 -1.36
CA LEU A 33 -16.69 16.36 -0.86
C LEU A 33 -15.53 16.88 -1.70
N ALA A 34 -14.56 16.02 -2.05
CA ALA A 34 -13.44 16.39 -2.92
C ALA A 34 -13.93 16.93 -4.27
N LEU A 35 -14.93 16.30 -4.85
CA LEU A 35 -15.54 16.69 -6.10
C LEU A 35 -16.33 18.01 -5.96
N THR A 36 -17.09 18.21 -4.89
CA THR A 36 -17.77 19.49 -4.60
C THR A 36 -16.78 20.64 -4.44
N PHE A 37 -15.71 20.45 -3.68
CA PHE A 37 -14.67 21.48 -3.52
C PHE A 37 -13.92 21.76 -4.81
N ALA A 38 -13.68 20.73 -5.64
CA ALA A 38 -13.04 20.90 -6.92
C ALA A 38 -13.88 21.73 -7.89
N TYR A 39 -15.20 21.49 -7.94
CA TYR A 39 -16.13 22.34 -8.68
C TYR A 39 -16.21 23.76 -8.14
N TYR A 40 -16.22 23.92 -6.81
CA TYR A 40 -16.26 25.24 -6.19
C TYR A 40 -15.01 26.09 -6.51
N LEU A 41 -13.84 25.45 -6.56
CA LEU A 41 -12.57 26.08 -6.95
C LEU A 41 -12.43 26.29 -8.46
N ASN A 42 -13.41 25.87 -9.27
CA ASN A 42 -13.34 25.86 -10.74
C ASN A 42 -12.04 25.24 -11.26
N LEU A 43 -11.65 24.08 -10.72
CA LEU A 43 -10.52 23.31 -11.24
C LEU A 43 -10.89 22.74 -12.61
N ASP A 44 -9.92 22.70 -13.53
CA ASP A 44 -10.13 22.26 -14.91
C ASP A 44 -10.74 20.85 -14.98
N GLU A 45 -10.31 19.94 -14.10
CA GLU A 45 -10.61 18.51 -14.20
C GLU A 45 -10.91 17.91 -12.82
N PRO A 46 -12.11 18.18 -12.27
CA PRO A 46 -12.48 17.84 -10.89
C PRO A 46 -12.49 16.34 -10.60
N TYR A 47 -12.51 15.48 -11.62
CA TYR A 47 -12.44 14.04 -11.44
C TYR A 47 -11.11 13.59 -10.81
N TRP A 48 -10.00 14.33 -11.00
CA TRP A 48 -8.73 13.98 -10.37
C TRP A 48 -8.69 14.24 -8.86
N ALA A 49 -9.44 15.24 -8.38
CA ALA A 49 -9.61 15.43 -6.95
C ALA A 49 -10.35 14.24 -6.33
N MET A 50 -11.38 13.73 -7.02
CA MET A 50 -12.13 12.54 -6.61
C MET A 50 -11.24 11.29 -6.59
N THR A 51 -10.46 11.03 -7.65
CA THR A 51 -9.52 9.89 -7.69
C THR A 51 -8.40 10.04 -6.65
N SER A 52 -8.02 11.26 -6.32
CA SER A 52 -7.08 11.57 -5.25
C SER A 52 -7.59 11.16 -3.89
N ALA A 53 -8.81 11.54 -3.55
CA ALA A 53 -9.47 11.09 -2.33
C ALA A 53 -9.59 9.56 -2.29
N ALA A 54 -10.02 8.92 -3.38
CA ALA A 54 -10.23 7.47 -3.45
C ALA A 54 -8.96 6.64 -3.23
N VAL A 55 -7.87 7.00 -3.90
CA VAL A 55 -6.60 6.26 -3.82
C VAL A 55 -5.90 6.45 -2.48
N VAL A 56 -6.09 7.61 -1.86
CA VAL A 56 -5.48 7.94 -0.57
C VAL A 56 -6.27 7.33 0.58
N SER A 57 -7.53 6.94 0.38
CA SER A 57 -8.32 6.20 1.35
C SER A 57 -7.75 4.82 1.62
N PHE A 58 -7.04 4.72 2.74
CA PHE A 58 -6.58 3.48 3.34
C PHE A 58 -7.32 3.22 4.65
N PRO A 59 -7.45 1.94 5.07
CA PRO A 59 -8.08 1.60 6.34
C PRO A 59 -7.30 2.14 7.56
N THR A 60 -5.99 2.39 7.41
CA THR A 60 -5.10 2.87 8.48
C THR A 60 -4.65 4.32 8.24
N VAL A 61 -4.64 5.15 9.29
CA VAL A 61 -4.23 6.57 9.24
C VAL A 61 -2.79 6.72 8.74
N GLY A 62 -1.87 5.86 9.20
CA GLY A 62 -0.48 5.90 8.75
C GLY A 62 -0.30 5.50 7.28
N GLY A 63 -1.16 4.63 6.74
CA GLY A 63 -1.19 4.30 5.32
C GLY A 63 -1.64 5.48 4.46
N VAL A 64 -2.65 6.22 4.94
CA VAL A 64 -3.14 7.44 4.30
C VAL A 64 -2.05 8.52 4.26
N ILE A 65 -1.41 8.81 5.40
CA ILE A 65 -0.35 9.83 5.49
C ILE A 65 0.84 9.46 4.59
N SER A 66 1.27 8.19 4.63
CA SER A 66 2.35 7.73 3.76
C SER A 66 1.96 7.96 2.30
N LYS A 67 0.84 7.41 1.83
CA LYS A 67 0.47 7.53 0.42
C LYS A 67 0.16 8.95 -0.03
N SER A 68 -0.41 9.79 0.83
CA SER A 68 -0.68 11.19 0.51
C SER A 68 0.63 11.96 0.27
N LEU A 69 1.65 11.77 1.12
CA LEU A 69 2.98 12.37 0.91
C LEU A 69 3.62 11.91 -0.40
N GLY A 70 3.54 10.60 -0.69
CA GLY A 70 4.04 10.06 -1.96
C GLY A 70 3.31 10.66 -3.16
N ARG A 71 1.99 10.90 -3.04
CA ARG A 71 1.19 11.51 -4.10
C ARG A 71 1.54 13.00 -4.29
N ILE A 72 1.70 13.76 -3.21
CA ILE A 72 2.09 15.18 -3.28
C ILE A 72 3.48 15.31 -3.92
N ALA A 73 4.47 14.56 -3.43
CA ALA A 73 5.83 14.62 -3.95
C ALA A 73 5.89 14.22 -5.43
N GLY A 74 5.22 13.12 -5.79
CA GLY A 74 5.17 12.66 -7.18
C GLY A 74 4.47 13.66 -8.11
N SER A 75 3.34 14.24 -7.68
CA SER A 75 2.60 15.21 -8.50
C SER A 75 3.39 16.50 -8.71
N LEU A 76 4.06 17.01 -7.66
CA LEU A 76 4.92 18.18 -7.77
C LEU A 76 6.11 17.91 -8.70
N LEU A 77 6.82 16.79 -8.53
CA LEU A 77 7.93 16.43 -9.41
C LEU A 77 7.46 16.25 -10.86
N GLY A 78 6.34 15.55 -11.08
CA GLY A 78 5.77 15.37 -12.41
C GLY A 78 5.35 16.68 -13.07
N ALA A 79 4.70 17.57 -12.33
CA ALA A 79 4.33 18.89 -12.81
C ALA A 79 5.57 19.72 -13.16
N THR A 80 6.59 19.78 -12.29
CA THR A 80 7.83 20.52 -12.58
C THR A 80 8.56 19.98 -13.79
N ALA A 81 8.63 18.65 -13.96
CA ALA A 81 9.25 18.03 -15.12
C ALA A 81 8.47 18.33 -16.40
N ALA A 82 7.13 18.26 -16.36
CA ALA A 82 6.30 18.65 -17.49
C ALA A 82 6.51 20.12 -17.88
N LEU A 83 6.59 21.04 -16.91
CA LEU A 83 6.85 22.46 -17.18
C LEU A 83 8.21 22.67 -17.86
N ILE A 84 9.27 22.00 -17.36
CA ILE A 84 10.62 22.14 -17.92
C ILE A 84 10.68 21.54 -19.32
N ILE A 85 10.19 20.30 -19.50
CA ILE A 85 10.25 19.58 -20.77
C ILE A 85 9.38 20.28 -21.80
N ALA A 86 8.10 20.51 -21.50
CA ALA A 86 7.19 21.16 -22.43
C ALA A 86 7.68 22.59 -22.75
N GLY A 87 8.07 23.37 -21.75
CA GLY A 87 8.54 24.75 -21.96
C GLY A 87 9.75 24.88 -22.91
N HIS A 88 10.65 23.89 -22.96
CA HIS A 88 11.84 23.94 -23.82
C HIS A 88 11.69 23.18 -25.14
N THR A 89 10.88 22.13 -25.19
CA THR A 89 10.88 21.17 -26.30
C THR A 89 9.61 21.17 -27.15
N LEU A 90 8.57 21.93 -26.78
CA LEU A 90 7.29 21.99 -27.52
C LEU A 90 7.44 22.39 -29.00
N ASN A 91 8.46 23.18 -29.35
CA ASN A 91 8.67 23.64 -30.73
C ASN A 91 9.09 22.52 -31.69
N GLU A 92 9.66 21.43 -31.19
CA GLU A 92 10.18 20.33 -32.01
C GLU A 92 9.60 18.99 -31.52
N PRO A 93 8.64 18.39 -32.25
CA PRO A 93 7.90 17.21 -31.79
C PRO A 93 8.79 16.00 -31.47
N TRP A 94 9.89 15.80 -32.20
CA TRP A 94 10.78 14.65 -31.96
C TRP A 94 11.56 14.82 -30.65
N LEU A 95 12.07 16.01 -30.39
CA LEU A 95 12.78 16.37 -29.16
C LEU A 95 11.85 16.29 -27.96
N PHE A 96 10.61 16.75 -28.10
CA PHE A 96 9.58 16.60 -27.06
C PHE A 96 9.34 15.13 -26.73
N LEU A 97 9.09 14.30 -27.75
CA LEU A 97 8.82 12.88 -27.57
C LEU A 97 10.02 12.15 -26.94
N PHE A 98 11.24 12.46 -27.39
CA PHE A 98 12.46 11.84 -26.87
C PHE A 98 12.72 12.26 -25.42
N SER A 99 12.57 13.55 -25.09
CA SER A 99 12.74 14.07 -23.72
C SER A 99 11.71 13.47 -22.78
N MET A 100 10.47 13.32 -23.25
CA MET A 100 9.40 12.73 -22.47
C MET A 100 9.59 11.22 -22.27
N ALA A 101 10.02 10.50 -23.32
CA ALA A 101 10.39 9.09 -23.22
C ALA A 101 11.55 8.88 -22.25
N ALA A 102 12.57 9.75 -22.28
CA ALA A 102 13.69 9.71 -21.35
C ALA A 102 13.23 9.93 -19.90
N TRP A 103 12.33 10.90 -19.66
CA TRP A 103 11.76 11.13 -18.33
C TRP A 103 10.95 9.94 -17.82
N ILE A 104 10.02 9.43 -18.63
CA ILE A 104 9.21 8.26 -18.27
C ILE A 104 10.10 7.03 -18.06
N GLY A 105 11.12 6.82 -18.90
CA GLY A 105 12.09 5.75 -18.74
C GLY A 105 12.86 5.87 -17.43
N PHE A 106 13.32 7.07 -17.09
CA PHE A 106 13.98 7.35 -15.81
C PHE A 106 13.06 7.10 -14.61
N CYS A 107 11.81 7.59 -14.65
CA CYS A 107 10.82 7.34 -13.60
C CYS A 107 10.54 5.84 -13.45
N THR A 108 10.46 5.10 -14.55
CA THR A 108 10.23 3.65 -14.55
C THR A 108 11.41 2.91 -13.92
N TRP A 109 12.64 3.26 -14.32
CA TRP A 109 13.85 2.71 -13.75
C TRP A 109 13.96 3.01 -12.25
N ALA A 110 13.71 4.26 -11.84
CA ALA A 110 13.70 4.65 -10.44
C ALA A 110 12.61 3.91 -9.65
N CYS A 111 11.41 3.75 -10.21
CA CYS A 111 10.33 2.98 -9.60
C CYS A 111 10.72 1.50 -9.40
N ALA A 112 11.47 0.90 -10.32
CA ALA A 112 11.95 -0.47 -10.19
C ALA A 112 13.07 -0.61 -9.15
N HIS A 113 13.91 0.42 -8.98
CA HIS A 113 15.02 0.40 -8.05
C HIS A 113 14.59 0.67 -6.60
N PHE A 114 13.71 1.64 -6.39
CA PHE A 114 13.22 1.96 -5.04
C PHE A 114 12.09 1.02 -4.63
N THR A 115 12.04 0.71 -3.34
CA THR A 115 10.89 0.00 -2.74
C THR A 115 10.09 0.96 -1.88
N ASN A 116 8.82 0.63 -1.64
CA ASN A 116 7.87 1.40 -0.80
C ASN A 116 7.29 2.65 -1.49
N ASN A 117 7.11 3.69 -0.68
CA ASN A 117 6.39 4.92 -0.99
C ASN A 117 7.13 5.81 -2.01
N ALA A 118 8.46 5.67 -2.10
CA ALA A 118 9.29 6.36 -3.08
C ALA A 118 9.03 5.83 -4.50
N ALA A 119 8.91 4.51 -4.67
CA ALA A 119 8.54 3.89 -5.94
C ALA A 119 7.20 4.44 -6.46
N TYR A 120 6.23 4.53 -5.55
CA TYR A 120 4.93 5.14 -5.84
C TYR A 120 5.07 6.60 -6.29
N ALA A 121 5.89 7.42 -5.63
CA ALA A 121 6.09 8.82 -6.03
C ALA A 121 6.74 8.95 -7.43
N PHE A 122 7.71 8.10 -7.77
CA PHE A 122 8.33 8.11 -9.11
C PHE A 122 7.35 7.66 -10.21
N GLN A 123 6.58 6.60 -9.96
CA GLN A 123 5.51 6.18 -10.86
C GLN A 123 4.51 7.31 -11.08
N LEU A 124 4.19 8.02 -9.99
CA LEU A 124 3.22 9.11 -9.99
C LEU A 124 3.70 10.33 -10.76
N SER A 125 5.00 10.62 -10.63
CA SER A 125 5.66 11.70 -11.35
C SER A 125 5.67 11.45 -12.87
N GLY A 126 5.97 10.23 -13.31
CA GLY A 126 5.98 9.88 -14.73
C GLY A 126 4.60 10.02 -15.38
N TYR A 127 3.55 9.48 -14.76
CA TYR A 127 2.20 9.60 -15.32
C TYR A 127 1.70 11.06 -15.25
N THR A 128 1.96 11.77 -14.15
CA THR A 128 1.48 13.17 -14.00
C THR A 128 2.12 14.05 -15.05
N ALA A 129 3.42 13.86 -15.30
CA ALA A 129 4.11 14.57 -16.35
C ALA A 129 3.46 14.32 -17.73
N ALA A 130 3.09 13.07 -18.02
CA ALA A 130 2.44 12.71 -19.29
C ALA A 130 1.07 13.37 -19.45
N ILE A 131 0.26 13.36 -18.39
CA ILE A 131 -1.07 13.96 -18.40
C ILE A 131 -1.01 15.47 -18.62
N ILE A 132 0.00 16.16 -18.07
CA ILE A 132 0.17 17.60 -18.24
C ILE A 132 0.77 17.92 -19.61
N ALA A 133 1.83 17.21 -20.02
CA ALA A 133 2.63 17.60 -21.18
C ALA A 133 1.99 17.21 -22.53
N PHE A 134 1.34 16.04 -22.66
CA PHE A 134 0.81 15.60 -23.96
C PHE A 134 -0.33 16.46 -24.51
N PRO A 135 -1.30 16.95 -23.71
CA PRO A 135 -2.34 17.86 -24.21
C PRO A 135 -1.79 19.17 -24.78
N MET A 136 -0.58 19.57 -24.35
CA MET A 136 0.04 20.84 -24.74
C MET A 136 0.58 20.82 -26.18
N VAL A 137 0.70 19.66 -26.80
CA VAL A 137 1.14 19.56 -28.21
C VAL A 137 0.18 20.32 -29.15
N ASN A 138 -1.09 20.47 -28.76
CA ASN A 138 -2.10 21.18 -29.54
C ASN A 138 -2.32 22.64 -29.07
N ILE A 139 -1.58 23.12 -28.07
CA ILE A 139 -1.79 24.41 -27.42
C ILE A 139 -0.56 25.28 -27.60
N VAL A 140 -0.75 26.49 -28.13
CA VAL A 140 0.36 27.40 -28.49
C VAL A 140 0.77 28.33 -27.33
N GLU A 141 -0.05 28.43 -26.28
CA GLU A 141 0.14 29.42 -25.22
C GLU A 141 0.79 28.85 -23.95
N ILE A 142 1.92 29.44 -23.55
CA ILE A 142 2.74 28.99 -22.41
C ILE A 142 2.06 29.27 -21.06
N THR A 143 1.16 30.26 -20.97
CA THR A 143 0.40 30.54 -19.75
C THR A 143 -0.53 29.39 -19.37
N GLN A 144 -1.17 28.78 -20.37
CA GLN A 144 -2.07 27.63 -20.17
C GLN A 144 -1.33 26.42 -19.60
N LEU A 145 -0.03 26.25 -19.93
CA LEU A 145 0.80 25.19 -19.37
C LEU A 145 0.92 25.30 -17.84
N TRP A 146 1.13 26.54 -17.35
CA TRP A 146 1.21 26.81 -15.92
C TRP A 146 -0.13 26.57 -15.23
N ASP A 147 -1.23 27.06 -15.84
CA ASP A 147 -2.57 26.92 -15.27
C ASP A 147 -2.97 25.45 -15.11
N ILE A 148 -2.75 24.63 -16.14
CA ILE A 148 -3.03 23.19 -16.10
C ILE A 148 -2.15 22.49 -15.05
N ALA A 149 -0.85 22.80 -15.01
CA ALA A 149 0.05 22.20 -14.04
C ALA A 149 -0.34 22.55 -12.59
N GLN A 150 -0.70 23.81 -12.35
CA GLN A 150 -1.19 24.29 -11.06
C GLN A 150 -2.51 23.62 -10.70
N ALA A 151 -3.47 23.54 -11.64
CA ALA A 151 -4.75 22.87 -11.44
C ALA A 151 -4.54 21.41 -11.00
N ARG A 152 -3.64 20.66 -11.65
CA ARG A 152 -3.31 19.28 -11.25
C ARG A 152 -2.80 19.15 -9.83
N VAL A 153 -1.89 20.03 -9.42
CA VAL A 153 -1.33 20.01 -8.07
C VAL A 153 -2.44 20.34 -7.05
N CYS A 154 -3.26 21.35 -7.33
CA CYS A 154 -4.40 21.73 -6.51
C CYS A 154 -5.43 20.61 -6.38
N GLU A 155 -5.82 19.95 -7.48
CA GLU A 155 -6.75 18.81 -7.49
C GLU A 155 -6.27 17.69 -6.55
N VAL A 156 -4.98 17.36 -6.62
CA VAL A 156 -4.38 16.33 -5.76
C VAL A 156 -4.40 16.74 -4.29
N ILE A 157 -4.02 17.99 -3.99
CA ILE A 157 -4.01 18.52 -2.62
C ILE A 157 -5.44 18.55 -2.05
N VAL A 158 -6.41 19.06 -2.80
CA VAL A 158 -7.83 19.12 -2.39
C VAL A 158 -8.36 17.71 -2.09
N GLY A 159 -8.11 16.74 -2.97
CA GLY A 159 -8.53 15.36 -2.75
C GLY A 159 -7.91 14.76 -1.48
N ILE A 160 -6.63 15.04 -1.21
CA ILE A 160 -5.95 14.62 0.01
C ILE A 160 -6.53 15.29 1.26
N LEU A 161 -6.79 16.59 1.21
CA LEU A 161 -7.35 17.35 2.33
C LEU A 161 -8.76 16.87 2.66
N CYS A 162 -9.62 16.66 1.66
CA CYS A 162 -10.98 16.13 1.87
C CYS A 162 -10.94 14.69 2.42
N GLY A 163 -10.05 13.84 1.90
CA GLY A 163 -9.84 12.48 2.41
C GLY A 163 -9.36 12.47 3.87
N GLY A 164 -8.37 13.31 4.19
CA GLY A 164 -7.84 13.48 5.55
C GLY A 164 -8.87 14.05 6.52
N MET A 165 -9.64 15.06 6.09
CA MET A 165 -10.71 15.67 6.88
C MET A 165 -11.78 14.64 7.24
N MET A 166 -12.22 13.82 6.28
CA MET A 166 -13.20 12.76 6.55
C MET A 166 -12.67 11.67 7.48
N MET A 167 -11.37 11.38 7.43
CA MET A 167 -10.74 10.50 8.42
C MET A 167 -10.75 11.08 9.84
N MET A 168 -10.68 12.40 9.97
CA MET A 168 -10.70 13.09 11.26
C MET A 168 -12.14 13.24 11.82
N ILE A 169 -13.13 13.48 10.95
CA ILE A 169 -14.55 13.61 11.32
C ILE A 169 -15.16 12.25 11.68
N LEU A 170 -14.85 11.19 10.91
CA LEU A 170 -15.20 9.81 11.23
C LEU A 170 -13.92 8.99 11.47
N PRO A 171 -13.33 9.07 12.67
CA PRO A 171 -12.22 8.22 13.05
C PRO A 171 -12.65 6.77 12.92
N SER A 172 -11.86 5.97 12.21
CA SER A 172 -11.95 4.53 12.38
C SER A 172 -11.38 4.26 13.77
N THR A 173 -12.22 3.94 14.75
CA THR A 173 -11.83 3.56 16.12
C THR A 173 -11.01 2.26 16.20
N SER A 174 -10.36 1.88 15.09
CA SER A 174 -9.77 0.58 14.87
C SER A 174 -8.26 0.60 14.72
N ASP A 175 -7.53 1.72 14.65
CA ASP A 175 -6.11 1.66 14.24
C ASP A 175 -5.20 0.99 15.28
N GLY A 176 -5.36 1.32 16.57
CA GLY A 176 -4.61 0.66 17.64
C GLY A 176 -5.03 -0.81 17.85
N THR A 177 -6.34 -1.08 17.79
CA THR A 177 -6.89 -2.43 17.95
C THR A 177 -6.67 -3.30 16.72
N ALA A 178 -6.66 -2.76 15.51
CA ALA A 178 -6.35 -3.47 14.26
C ALA A 178 -4.87 -3.75 14.14
N LEU A 179 -3.98 -2.86 14.58
CA LEU A 179 -2.55 -3.16 14.68
C LEU A 179 -2.30 -4.29 15.69
N LEU A 180 -2.91 -4.20 16.89
CA LEU A 180 -2.83 -5.26 17.91
C LEU A 180 -3.48 -6.57 17.43
N THR A 181 -4.59 -6.50 16.70
CA THR A 181 -5.28 -7.68 16.14
C THR A 181 -4.48 -8.26 14.98
N ALA A 182 -3.85 -7.44 14.14
CA ALA A 182 -2.95 -7.89 13.09
C ALA A 182 -1.71 -8.58 13.69
N LEU A 183 -1.11 -8.03 14.76
CA LEU A 183 -0.01 -8.65 15.48
C LEU A 183 -0.43 -9.97 16.16
N LYS A 184 -1.61 -10.02 16.78
CA LYS A 184 -2.17 -11.25 17.37
C LYS A 184 -2.47 -12.31 16.30
N ASN A 185 -3.08 -11.91 15.19
CA ASN A 185 -3.38 -12.79 14.06
C ASN A 185 -2.10 -13.28 13.38
N MET A 186 -1.05 -12.46 13.33
CA MET A 186 0.25 -12.84 12.80
C MET A 186 0.92 -13.90 13.69
N ARG A 187 0.86 -13.73 15.01
CA ARG A 187 1.33 -14.72 15.98
C ARG A 187 0.53 -16.02 15.92
N ALA A 188 -0.79 -15.94 15.79
CA ALA A 188 -1.66 -17.11 15.64
C ALA A 188 -1.35 -17.88 14.36
N ARG A 189 -1.18 -17.18 13.22
CA ARG A 189 -0.79 -17.81 11.95
C ARG A 189 0.62 -18.39 11.97
N LEU A 190 1.57 -17.80 12.70
CA LEU A 190 2.90 -18.38 12.89
C LEU A 190 2.85 -19.69 13.69
N LEU A 191 2.00 -19.75 14.72
CA LEU A 191 1.76 -20.98 15.49
C LEU A 191 1.04 -22.04 14.64
N GLU A 192 0.03 -21.65 13.87
CA GLU A 192 -0.67 -22.53 12.94
C GLU A 192 0.29 -23.06 11.87
N HIS A 193 1.14 -22.20 11.31
CA HIS A 193 2.18 -22.57 10.36
C HIS A 193 3.21 -23.54 10.98
N ALA A 194 3.65 -23.31 12.23
CA ALA A 194 4.53 -24.23 12.94
C ALA A 194 3.87 -25.59 13.20
N SER A 195 2.57 -25.62 13.55
CA SER A 195 1.83 -26.87 13.77
C SER A 195 1.57 -27.66 12.48
N LEU A 196 1.28 -26.98 11.37
CA LEU A 196 1.04 -27.60 10.06
C LEU A 196 2.36 -28.08 9.41
N LEU A 197 3.49 -27.47 9.76
CA LEU A 197 4.81 -27.88 9.26
C LEU A 197 5.29 -29.24 9.75
N TRP A 198 4.68 -29.77 10.82
CA TRP A 198 5.08 -31.00 11.50
C TRP A 198 4.25 -32.23 11.09
N GLN A 199 3.22 -32.05 10.25
CA GLN A 199 2.51 -33.19 9.67
C GLN A 199 3.35 -33.81 8.53
N PRO A 200 3.56 -35.14 8.54
CA PRO A 200 4.47 -35.84 7.62
C PRO A 200 3.97 -35.91 6.17
N GLU A 201 2.73 -35.54 5.87
CA GLU A 201 2.18 -35.55 4.51
C GLU A 201 2.46 -34.25 3.75
N THR A 202 3.02 -34.37 2.54
CA THR A 202 3.21 -33.26 1.61
C THR A 202 1.93 -32.97 0.84
N THR A 203 1.00 -32.23 1.44
CA THR A 203 -0.21 -31.73 0.78
C THR A 203 -0.03 -30.29 0.26
N ASP A 204 -0.83 -29.84 -0.72
CA ASP A 204 -0.87 -28.45 -1.23
C ASP A 204 -0.98 -27.38 -0.12
N ALA A 205 -1.51 -27.76 1.04
CA ALA A 205 -1.54 -26.98 2.28
C ALA A 205 -0.16 -26.46 2.74
N ILE A 206 0.92 -27.14 2.40
CA ILE A 206 2.29 -26.77 2.79
C ILE A 206 2.88 -25.68 1.88
N ARG A 207 2.54 -25.73 0.59
CA ARG A 207 3.05 -24.76 -0.41
C ARG A 207 2.42 -23.40 -0.16
N SER A 208 1.10 -23.39 0.10
CA SER A 208 0.36 -22.21 0.55
C SER A 208 0.84 -21.68 1.90
N ALA A 209 1.30 -22.57 2.79
CA ALA A 209 1.90 -22.18 4.05
C ALA A 209 3.22 -21.40 3.82
N HIS A 210 4.13 -21.90 2.97
CA HIS A 210 5.40 -21.21 2.64
C HIS A 210 5.18 -19.87 1.91
N GLU A 211 4.23 -19.83 0.97
CA GLU A 211 3.79 -18.58 0.34
C GLU A 211 3.20 -17.61 1.37
N GLY A 212 2.47 -18.13 2.38
CA GLY A 212 1.96 -17.38 3.51
C GLY A 212 3.05 -16.72 4.36
N VAL A 213 4.21 -17.37 4.53
CA VAL A 213 5.39 -16.79 5.19
C VAL A 213 5.94 -15.63 4.38
N ILE A 214 6.12 -15.78 3.07
CA ILE A 214 6.61 -14.71 2.19
C ILE A 214 5.63 -13.51 2.20
N GLY A 215 4.33 -13.80 2.13
CA GLY A 215 3.28 -12.80 2.30
C GLY A 215 3.33 -12.09 3.66
N GLN A 216 3.69 -12.81 4.72
CA GLN A 216 3.92 -12.22 6.05
C GLN A 216 5.09 -11.25 6.05
N ILE A 217 6.23 -11.59 5.45
CA ILE A 217 7.39 -10.67 5.38
C ILE A 217 7.00 -9.36 4.68
N LEU A 218 6.25 -9.46 3.57
CA LEU A 218 5.83 -8.30 2.78
C LEU A 218 4.80 -7.43 3.53
N THR A 219 3.76 -8.06 4.09
CA THR A 219 2.71 -7.38 4.86
C THR A 219 3.29 -6.71 6.10
N MET A 220 4.26 -7.34 6.74
CA MET A 220 4.97 -6.82 7.91
C MET A 220 5.81 -5.58 7.60
N ASN A 221 6.50 -5.54 6.45
CA ASN A 221 7.23 -4.36 6.02
C ASN A 221 6.28 -3.18 5.74
N LEU A 222 5.12 -3.45 5.12
CA LEU A 222 4.08 -2.45 4.92
C LEU A 222 3.48 -1.94 6.24
N LEU A 223 3.15 -2.85 7.17
CA LEU A 223 2.63 -2.50 8.48
C LEU A 223 3.63 -1.68 9.30
N ARG A 224 4.93 -1.96 9.19
CA ARG A 224 6.00 -1.17 9.84
C ARG A 224 5.97 0.29 9.38
N ILE A 225 5.90 0.51 8.06
CA ILE A 225 5.86 1.86 7.50
C ILE A 225 4.57 2.57 7.93
N GLN A 226 3.43 1.89 7.88
CA GLN A 226 2.16 2.46 8.33
C GLN A 226 2.16 2.78 9.84
N ALA A 227 2.74 1.92 10.69
CA ALA A 227 2.81 2.14 12.12
C ALA A 227 3.73 3.32 12.51
N PHE A 228 4.79 3.58 11.73
CA PHE A 228 5.67 4.74 11.92
C PHE A 228 4.91 6.07 11.78
N TRP A 229 3.98 6.12 10.83
CA TRP A 229 3.19 7.32 10.54
C TRP A 229 1.94 7.48 11.42
N SER A 230 1.41 6.41 12.04
CA SER A 230 0.11 6.44 12.74
C SER A 230 0.15 7.02 14.17
N HIS A 231 1.21 6.80 14.95
CA HIS A 231 1.29 7.35 16.32
C HIS A 231 2.71 7.76 16.71
N TYR A 232 2.81 8.93 17.36
CA TYR A 232 4.04 9.46 17.95
C TYR A 232 4.70 8.48 18.95
N ARG A 233 3.90 7.73 19.72
CA ARG A 233 4.40 6.72 20.67
C ARG A 233 5.09 5.54 19.98
N PHE A 234 4.57 5.08 18.84
CA PHE A 234 5.21 4.03 18.03
C PHE A 234 6.46 4.54 17.32
N ARG A 235 6.48 5.82 16.92
CA ARG A 235 7.69 6.47 16.39
C ARG A 235 8.84 6.46 17.42
N ARG A 236 8.52 6.71 18.70
CA ARG A 236 9.49 6.68 19.82
C ARG A 236 9.94 5.25 20.18
N GLN A 237 9.07 4.25 20.02
CA GLN A 237 9.37 2.84 20.30
C GLN A 237 9.78 2.03 19.05
N ASN A 238 10.10 2.71 17.94
CA ASN A 238 10.35 2.07 16.65
C ASN A 238 11.50 1.06 16.73
N ALA A 239 12.53 1.30 17.54
CA ALA A 239 13.64 0.37 17.75
C ALA A 239 13.18 -0.97 18.36
N LEU A 240 12.29 -0.92 19.35
CA LEU A 240 11.76 -2.11 20.04
C LEU A 240 10.82 -2.89 19.13
N LEU A 241 9.96 -2.17 18.40
CA LEU A 241 9.09 -2.76 17.39
C LEU A 241 9.91 -3.43 16.28
N ASN A 242 10.97 -2.78 15.81
CA ASN A 242 11.88 -3.33 14.79
C ASN A 242 12.65 -4.56 15.30
N ALA A 243 13.05 -4.57 16.58
CA ALA A 243 13.67 -5.74 17.21
C ALA A 243 12.70 -6.93 17.30
N LEU A 244 11.47 -6.73 17.76
CA LEU A 244 10.44 -7.78 17.83
C LEU A 244 10.10 -8.33 16.44
N LEU A 245 10.00 -7.44 15.46
CA LEU A 245 9.74 -7.76 14.07
C LEU A 245 10.87 -8.60 13.46
N HIS A 246 12.13 -8.20 13.65
CA HIS A 246 13.29 -9.00 13.21
C HIS A 246 13.38 -10.34 13.93
N GLN A 247 13.04 -10.40 15.21
CA GLN A 247 13.01 -11.65 15.95
C GLN A 247 11.96 -12.61 15.37
N GLN A 248 10.76 -12.12 15.02
CA GLN A 248 9.74 -12.93 14.35
C GLN A 248 10.22 -13.46 12.99
N LEU A 249 10.83 -12.62 12.14
CA LEU A 249 11.38 -13.07 10.86
C LEU A 249 12.47 -14.13 11.02
N ARG A 250 13.34 -13.96 12.01
CA ARG A 250 14.41 -14.91 12.31
C ARG A 250 13.82 -16.26 12.74
N LEU A 251 12.78 -16.25 13.56
CA LEU A 251 12.06 -17.47 13.96
C LEU A 251 11.42 -18.17 12.75
N THR A 252 10.74 -17.43 11.87
CA THR A 252 10.12 -18.01 10.67
C THR A 252 11.16 -18.60 9.72
N SER A 253 12.30 -17.92 9.55
CA SER A 253 13.43 -18.40 8.75
C SER A 253 14.04 -19.68 9.34
N VAL A 254 14.29 -19.70 10.65
CA VAL A 254 14.84 -20.88 11.34
C VAL A 254 13.90 -22.08 11.21
N ILE A 255 12.60 -21.90 11.45
CA ILE A 255 11.59 -22.96 11.32
C ILE A 255 11.53 -23.49 9.86
N SER A 256 11.53 -22.59 8.86
CA SER A 256 11.56 -22.96 7.44
C SER A 256 12.85 -23.72 7.07
N SER A 257 14.00 -23.31 7.62
CA SER A 257 15.30 -23.94 7.37
C SER A 257 15.43 -25.32 8.01
N LEU A 258 15.04 -25.48 9.28
CA LEU A 258 15.04 -26.75 10.01
C LEU A 258 14.17 -27.78 9.31
N ARG A 259 13.03 -27.36 8.79
CA ARG A 259 12.12 -28.23 8.06
C ARG A 259 12.70 -28.66 6.71
N ARG A 260 13.28 -27.73 5.94
CA ARG A 260 13.99 -28.08 4.70
C ARG A 260 15.14 -29.06 4.95
N MET A 261 15.84 -28.86 6.05
CA MET A 261 16.90 -29.77 6.50
C MET A 261 16.31 -31.16 6.78
N LEU A 262 15.27 -31.26 7.62
CA LEU A 262 14.63 -32.54 7.97
C LEU A 262 14.03 -33.30 6.77
N LEU A 263 13.41 -32.61 5.82
CA LEU A 263 12.83 -33.23 4.62
C LEU A 263 13.90 -33.78 3.67
N ASN A 264 15.05 -33.12 3.60
CA ASN A 264 16.14 -33.50 2.70
C ASN A 264 17.21 -34.36 3.40
N TRP A 265 16.99 -34.75 4.66
CA TRP A 265 17.93 -35.54 5.45
C TRP A 265 17.56 -37.02 5.40
N PRO A 266 18.34 -37.87 4.71
CA PRO A 266 17.98 -39.28 4.51
C PRO A 266 18.09 -40.16 5.78
N THR A 267 18.97 -39.80 6.73
CA THR A 267 19.16 -40.53 8.00
C THR A 267 19.23 -39.59 9.22
N PRO A 268 18.10 -39.05 9.70
CA PRO A 268 18.10 -38.18 10.87
C PRO A 268 18.40 -39.00 12.16
N PRO A 269 19.19 -38.46 13.11
CA PRO A 269 19.42 -39.11 14.40
C PRO A 269 18.13 -39.15 15.24
N GLU A 270 17.89 -40.24 15.98
CA GLU A 270 16.60 -40.52 16.66
C GLU A 270 16.12 -39.39 17.58
N ASN A 271 17.03 -38.70 18.28
CA ASN A 271 16.70 -37.58 19.18
C ASN A 271 16.39 -36.26 18.48
N SER A 272 16.52 -36.15 17.15
CA SER A 272 16.33 -34.85 16.47
C SER A 272 14.90 -34.33 16.60
N ARG A 273 13.89 -35.22 16.65
CA ARG A 273 12.49 -34.80 16.79
C ARG A 273 12.20 -34.26 18.19
N GLU A 274 12.62 -34.97 19.24
CA GLU A 274 12.38 -34.56 20.63
C GLU A 274 13.05 -33.23 20.98
N VAL A 275 14.30 -33.03 20.55
CA VAL A 275 15.04 -31.79 20.82
C VAL A 275 14.40 -30.58 20.14
N ILE A 276 13.85 -30.76 18.93
CA ILE A 276 13.16 -29.69 18.18
C ILE A 276 11.79 -29.39 18.80
N GLU A 277 11.04 -30.39 19.25
CA GLU A 277 9.76 -30.20 19.97
C GLU A 277 9.96 -29.44 21.29
N GLN A 278 11.01 -29.74 22.04
CA GLN A 278 11.35 -29.01 23.27
C GLN A 278 11.70 -27.54 22.99
N LEU A 279 12.48 -27.25 21.94
CA LEU A 279 12.81 -25.89 21.51
C LEU A 279 11.57 -25.09 21.09
N LEU A 280 10.64 -25.72 20.37
CA LEU A 280 9.38 -25.09 19.95
C LEU A 280 8.45 -24.82 21.15
N ALA A 281 8.37 -25.74 22.11
CA ALA A 281 7.59 -25.56 23.32
C ALA A 281 8.09 -24.41 24.20
N GLU A 282 9.40 -24.22 24.27
CA GLU A 282 10.02 -23.06 24.94
C GLU A 282 9.77 -21.75 24.17
N LEU A 283 9.87 -21.76 22.83
CA LEU A 283 9.55 -20.60 21.99
C LEU A 283 8.07 -20.18 22.04
N ALA A 284 7.16 -21.13 22.30
CA ALA A 284 5.73 -20.86 22.44
C ALA A 284 5.38 -20.13 23.75
N LYS A 285 6.23 -20.24 24.80
CA LYS A 285 6.05 -19.59 26.10
C LYS A 285 6.84 -18.28 26.17
N PRO A 286 6.20 -17.10 26.05
CA PRO A 286 6.91 -15.85 26.26
C PRO A 286 7.19 -15.67 27.75
N ARG A 287 8.45 -15.43 28.12
CA ARG A 287 8.78 -14.68 29.35
C ARG A 287 8.71 -13.19 29.08
#